data_AF-A0A971W3D9-F1
#
_entry.id   AF-A0A971W3D9-F1
#
_cell.length_a   1.000
_cell.length_b   1.000
_cell.length_c   1.000
_cell.angle_alpha   90.00
_cell.angle_beta   90.00
_cell.angle_gamma   90.00
#
_symmetry.space_group_name_H-M   'P 1'
#
loop_
_entity.id
_entity.type
_entity.pdbx_description
1 polymer ?
#
loop_
_entity_poly.entity_id
_entity_poly.type
_entity_poly.pdbx_seq_one_letter_code
_entity_poly.pdbx_strand_id
1 'polypeptide(L)'
;MGKSRRYMKTYKAVLAVILLTVALAGTSCSADKDAVAKVNGEAITKDQLYDAMVKQGGQQALDMLIMEKIVEMEAKKQGVQVTDEDVDKEIDKMAEQYGDRETFEQIIGMYGYNMDGIKKDISMSLKIEELLRPSISITEEEMREYFEENKETFAVEEQVKASHILTET
;
A
#
# COMPACT_ATOMS: atom_id res chain seq x y z
N MET A 1 40.67 48.71 50.51
CA MET A 1 40.82 47.88 49.29
C MET A 1 39.69 46.83 49.17
N GLY A 2 38.41 47.24 49.06
CA GLY A 2 37.26 46.31 49.17
C GLY A 2 36.31 46.21 47.96
N LYS A 3 36.45 47.08 46.95
CA LYS A 3 35.49 47.13 45.82
C LYS A 3 35.77 46.07 44.73
N SER A 4 37.04 45.79 44.42
CA SER A 4 37.44 44.82 43.37
C SER A 4 36.94 43.38 43.61
N ARG A 5 36.91 42.93 44.87
CA ARG A 5 36.47 41.57 45.23
C ARG A 5 34.96 41.35 45.04
N ARG A 6 34.17 42.43 45.05
CA ARG A 6 32.71 42.40 44.83
C ARG A 6 32.38 42.31 43.34
N TYR A 7 33.10 43.05 42.48
CA TYR A 7 32.99 42.97 41.02
C TYR A 7 33.38 41.60 40.46
N MET A 8 34.40 40.95 41.04
CA MET A 8 34.82 39.62 40.59
C MET A 8 33.82 38.52 40.97
N LYS A 9 33.04 38.71 42.04
CA LYS A 9 31.94 37.79 42.43
C LYS A 9 30.71 37.96 41.55
N THR A 10 30.34 39.20 41.21
CA THR A 10 29.21 39.48 40.31
C THR A 10 29.53 39.06 38.88
N TYR A 11 30.77 39.25 38.41
CA TYR A 11 31.23 38.78 37.09
C TYR A 11 31.14 37.25 36.94
N LYS A 12 31.58 36.50 37.96
CA LYS A 12 31.48 35.03 37.95
C LYS A 12 30.03 34.54 37.99
N ALA A 13 29.13 35.25 38.68
CA ALA A 13 27.71 34.92 38.70
C ALA A 13 27.03 35.20 37.34
N VAL A 14 27.37 36.30 36.67
CA VAL A 14 26.85 36.62 35.34
C VAL A 14 27.37 35.65 34.28
N LEU A 15 28.66 35.26 34.33
CA LEU A 15 29.22 34.23 33.47
C LEU A 15 28.58 32.85 33.68
N ALA A 16 28.28 32.48 34.92
CA ALA A 16 27.60 31.23 35.23
C ALA A 16 26.16 31.20 34.70
N VAL A 17 25.44 32.33 34.75
CA VAL A 17 24.08 32.45 34.18
C VAL A 17 24.12 32.42 32.66
N ILE A 18 25.10 33.07 32.02
CA ILE A 18 25.28 33.03 30.56
C ILE A 18 25.63 31.60 30.09
N LEU A 19 26.50 30.89 30.82
CA LEU A 19 26.82 29.49 30.56
C LEU A 19 25.62 28.56 30.78
N LEU A 20 24.74 28.84 31.75
CA LEU A 20 23.49 28.10 31.97
C LEU A 20 22.46 28.36 30.87
N THR A 21 22.36 29.59 30.35
CA THR A 21 21.48 29.91 29.21
C THR A 21 21.99 29.34 27.90
N VAL A 22 23.31 29.23 27.71
CA VAL A 22 23.91 28.55 26.56
C VAL A 22 23.78 27.02 26.68
N ALA A 23 23.80 26.47 27.90
CA ALA A 23 23.50 25.06 28.14
C ALA A 23 22.03 24.70 27.90
N LEU A 24 21.08 25.60 28.22
CA LEU A 24 19.66 25.42 27.87
C LEU A 24 19.34 25.66 26.39
N ALA A 25 20.15 26.47 25.67
CA ALA A 25 20.05 26.61 24.22
C ALA A 25 20.80 25.51 23.45
N GLY A 26 21.62 24.69 24.13
CA GLY A 26 22.42 23.61 23.56
C GLY A 26 21.71 22.25 23.48
N THR A 27 20.51 22.11 24.05
CA THR A 27 19.68 20.90 23.95
C THR A 27 18.68 20.99 22.80
N SER A 28 19.15 21.26 21.58
CA SER A 28 18.34 21.09 20.35
C SER A 28 18.78 19.87 19.53
N CYS A 29 19.57 18.97 20.10
CA CYS A 29 20.11 17.82 19.37
C CYS A 29 19.66 16.51 20.01
N SER A 30 18.44 16.06 19.67
CA SER A 30 18.02 14.65 19.74
C SER A 30 16.69 14.40 19.02
N ALA A 31 15.80 15.40 18.90
CA ALA A 31 14.54 15.27 18.15
C ALA A 31 14.72 15.20 16.62
N ASP A 32 15.92 15.51 16.10
CA ASP A 32 16.15 15.67 14.65
C ASP A 32 16.50 14.35 13.93
N LYS A 33 16.85 13.28 14.67
CA LYS A 33 17.27 12.01 14.03
C LYS A 33 16.10 11.17 13.50
N ASP A 34 14.90 11.40 14.01
CA ASP A 34 13.68 10.68 13.62
C ASP A 34 12.63 11.60 12.99
N ALA A 35 13.01 12.81 12.57
CA ALA A 35 12.14 13.73 11.88
C ALA A 35 11.91 13.27 10.42
N VAL A 36 10.65 13.05 10.05
CA VAL A 36 10.25 12.69 8.67
C VAL A 36 9.80 13.91 7.86
N ALA A 37 9.47 15.02 8.52
CA ALA A 37 9.16 16.30 7.90
C ALA A 37 9.35 17.46 8.90
N LYS A 38 9.38 18.71 8.40
CA LYS A 38 9.40 19.92 9.23
C LYS A 38 8.41 20.96 8.70
N VAL A 39 7.67 21.63 9.60
CA VAL A 39 6.78 22.75 9.28
C VAL A 39 7.12 23.92 10.19
N ASN A 40 7.57 25.05 9.63
CA ASN A 40 7.98 26.24 10.38
C ASN A 40 8.98 25.98 11.52
N GLY A 41 9.85 24.97 11.37
CA GLY A 41 10.84 24.59 12.37
C GLY A 41 10.35 23.58 13.41
N GLU A 42 9.06 23.23 13.42
CA GLU A 42 8.54 22.10 14.19
C GLU A 42 8.72 20.80 13.41
N ALA A 43 9.32 19.79 14.04
CA ALA A 43 9.56 18.49 13.42
C ALA A 43 8.34 17.58 13.58
N ILE A 44 7.97 16.90 12.51
CA ILE A 44 7.05 15.76 12.54
C ILE A 44 7.92 14.51 12.67
N THR A 45 7.74 13.76 13.74
CA THR A 45 8.55 12.57 14.02
C THR A 45 7.98 11.34 13.33
N LYS A 46 8.84 10.34 13.14
CA LYS A 46 8.47 9.01 12.68
C LYS A 46 7.32 8.44 13.52
N ASP A 47 7.42 8.48 14.84
CA ASP A 47 6.39 7.96 15.74
C ASP A 47 5.04 8.65 15.54
N GLN A 48 5.02 9.98 15.41
CA GLN A 48 3.77 10.72 15.12
C GLN A 48 3.13 10.28 13.79
N LEU A 49 3.95 10.02 12.77
CA LEU A 49 3.48 9.48 11.50
C LEU A 49 2.94 8.04 11.67
N TYR A 50 3.66 7.16 12.35
CA TYR A 50 3.21 5.78 12.59
C TYR A 50 1.92 5.73 13.40
N ASP A 51 1.81 6.51 14.47
CA ASP A 51 0.58 6.60 15.28
C ASP A 51 -0.60 7.08 14.45
N ALA A 52 -0.40 8.07 13.58
CA ALA A 52 -1.42 8.55 12.67
C ALA A 52 -1.84 7.46 11.67
N MET A 53 -0.88 6.73 11.08
CA MET A 53 -1.16 5.62 10.15
C MET A 53 -1.90 4.48 10.83
N VAL A 54 -1.47 4.07 12.03
CA VAL A 54 -2.13 3.03 12.82
C VAL A 54 -3.56 3.44 13.17
N LYS A 55 -3.76 4.71 13.53
CA LYS A 55 -5.09 5.25 13.82
C LYS A 55 -5.99 5.31 12.58
N GLN A 56 -5.43 5.61 11.41
CA GLN A 56 -6.18 5.75 10.16
C GLN A 56 -6.51 4.39 9.51
N GLY A 57 -5.60 3.41 9.59
CA GLY A 57 -5.71 2.15 8.85
C GLY A 57 -5.01 0.95 9.46
N GLY A 58 -4.53 1.04 10.71
CA GLY A 58 -3.74 0.00 11.35
C GLY A 58 -4.49 -1.32 11.52
N GLN A 59 -5.79 -1.27 11.83
CA GLN A 59 -6.60 -2.48 11.96
C GLN A 59 -6.75 -3.20 10.61
N GLN A 60 -7.10 -2.48 9.53
CA GLN A 60 -7.21 -3.09 8.20
C GLN A 60 -5.86 -3.64 7.72
N ALA A 61 -4.76 -2.93 7.98
CA ALA A 61 -3.42 -3.41 7.65
C ALA A 61 -3.07 -4.69 8.42
N LEU A 62 -3.42 -4.76 9.71
CA LEU A 62 -3.22 -5.96 10.52
C LEU A 62 -4.04 -7.14 10.00
N ASP A 63 -5.32 -6.93 9.68
CA ASP A 63 -6.20 -7.97 9.16
C ASP A 63 -5.69 -8.52 7.82
N MET A 64 -5.21 -7.64 6.93
CA MET A 64 -4.58 -8.04 5.66
C MET A 64 -3.31 -8.88 5.88
N LEU A 65 -2.45 -8.48 6.82
CA LEU A 65 -1.25 -9.25 7.18
C LEU A 65 -1.60 -10.62 7.78
N ILE A 66 -2.64 -10.69 8.60
CA ILE A 66 -3.14 -11.96 9.16
C ILE A 66 -3.61 -12.86 8.01
N MET A 67 -4.41 -12.33 7.08
CA MET A 67 -4.90 -13.09 5.94
C MET A 67 -3.75 -13.64 5.08
N GLU A 68 -2.77 -12.77 4.74
CA GLU A 68 -1.56 -13.17 4.03
C GLU A 68 -0.83 -14.33 4.74
N LYS A 69 -0.67 -14.24 6.07
CA LYS A 69 -0.01 -15.30 6.83
C LYS A 69 -0.80 -16.60 6.85
N ILE A 70 -2.12 -16.53 6.95
CA ILE A 70 -2.98 -17.72 6.91
C ILE A 70 -2.84 -18.43 5.55
N VAL A 71 -2.92 -17.69 4.45
CA VAL A 71 -2.79 -18.25 3.10
C VAL A 71 -1.40 -18.85 2.89
N GLU A 72 -0.32 -18.15 3.28
CA GLU A 72 1.04 -18.69 3.19
C GLU A 72 1.21 -19.98 3.99
N MET A 73 0.66 -20.03 5.20
CA MET A 73 0.73 -21.21 6.05
C MET A 73 -0.02 -22.39 5.44
N GLU A 74 -1.23 -22.17 4.93
CA GLU A 74 -2.03 -23.24 4.34
C GLU A 74 -1.46 -23.71 3.00
N ALA A 75 -0.99 -22.79 2.15
CA ALA A 75 -0.29 -23.13 0.90
C ALA A 75 0.92 -24.01 1.18
N LYS A 76 1.75 -23.65 2.15
CA LYS A 76 2.89 -24.46 2.58
C LYS A 76 2.47 -25.83 3.11
N LYS A 77 1.41 -25.89 3.90
CA LYS A 77 0.88 -27.14 4.48
C LYS A 77 0.33 -28.09 3.42
N GLN A 78 -0.33 -27.56 2.40
CA GLN A 78 -0.90 -28.34 1.29
C GLN A 78 0.08 -28.55 0.14
N GLY A 79 1.28 -27.96 0.19
CA GLY A 79 2.29 -28.07 -0.86
C GLY A 79 1.96 -27.27 -2.13
N VAL A 80 1.07 -26.29 -2.03
CA VAL A 80 0.75 -25.35 -3.12
C VAL A 80 1.96 -24.45 -3.36
N GLN A 81 2.43 -24.42 -4.60
CA GLN A 81 3.54 -23.59 -5.05
C GLN A 81 3.07 -22.76 -6.23
N VAL A 82 3.27 -21.45 -6.13
CA VAL A 82 3.07 -20.49 -7.22
C VAL A 82 4.46 -19.96 -7.57
N THR A 83 4.86 -20.11 -8.82
CA THR A 83 6.18 -19.68 -9.30
C THR A 83 6.12 -18.24 -9.82
N ASP A 84 7.28 -17.61 -9.96
CA ASP A 84 7.37 -16.29 -10.60
C ASP A 84 6.86 -16.32 -12.06
N GLU A 85 7.03 -17.45 -12.75
CA GLU A 85 6.51 -17.64 -14.11
C GLU A 85 4.97 -17.65 -14.15
N ASP A 86 4.32 -18.24 -13.15
CA ASP A 86 2.85 -18.22 -13.04
C ASP A 86 2.33 -16.80 -12.80
N VAL A 87 3.04 -16.03 -11.96
CA VAL A 87 2.74 -14.63 -11.70
C VAL A 87 2.94 -13.78 -12.95
N ASP A 88 4.07 -13.95 -13.66
CA ASP A 88 4.35 -13.18 -14.87
C ASP A 88 3.34 -13.50 -15.99
N LYS A 89 2.89 -14.75 -16.13
CA LYS A 89 1.80 -15.12 -17.06
C LYS A 89 0.51 -14.39 -16.75
N GLU A 90 0.15 -14.27 -15.47
CA GLU A 90 -1.08 -13.57 -15.09
C GLU A 90 -0.96 -12.05 -15.32
N ILE A 91 0.22 -11.47 -15.07
CA ILE A 91 0.51 -10.08 -15.42
C ILE A 91 0.37 -9.86 -16.92
N ASP A 92 0.90 -10.76 -17.75
CA ASP A 92 0.82 -10.63 -19.21
C ASP A 92 -0.64 -10.66 -19.68
N LYS A 93 -1.48 -11.56 -19.15
CA LYS A 93 -2.93 -11.57 -19.43
C LYS A 93 -3.63 -10.29 -19.00
N MET A 94 -3.28 -9.75 -17.84
CA MET A 94 -3.83 -8.47 -17.38
C MET A 94 -3.39 -7.33 -18.32
N ALA A 95 -2.13 -7.34 -18.74
CA ALA A 95 -1.56 -6.34 -19.63
C ALA A 95 -2.17 -6.35 -21.04
N GLU A 96 -2.66 -7.50 -21.53
CA GLU A 96 -3.37 -7.58 -22.82
C GLU A 96 -4.56 -6.61 -22.91
N GLN A 97 -5.25 -6.35 -21.77
CA GLN A 97 -6.36 -5.40 -21.71
C GLN A 97 -5.92 -3.94 -21.91
N TYR A 98 -4.64 -3.66 -21.66
CA TYR A 98 -4.01 -2.35 -21.78
C TYR A 98 -3.14 -2.23 -23.04
N GLY A 99 -3.13 -3.26 -23.88
CA GLY A 99 -2.35 -3.33 -25.12
C GLY A 99 -1.04 -4.08 -24.95
N ASP A 100 -0.19 -3.64 -24.02
CA ASP A 100 1.09 -4.30 -23.72
C ASP A 100 1.53 -4.07 -22.26
N ARG A 101 2.58 -4.81 -21.87
CA ARG A 101 3.13 -4.78 -20.51
C ARG A 101 3.68 -3.41 -20.14
N GLU A 102 4.40 -2.74 -21.03
CA GLU A 102 4.99 -1.42 -20.76
C GLU A 102 3.90 -0.38 -20.46
N THR A 103 2.84 -0.36 -21.28
CA THR A 103 1.67 0.50 -21.10
C THR A 103 0.97 0.20 -19.79
N PHE A 104 0.82 -1.08 -19.44
CA PHE A 104 0.29 -1.48 -18.14
C PHE A 104 1.14 -0.95 -16.98
N GLU A 105 2.46 -1.12 -17.00
CA GLU A 105 3.35 -0.65 -15.91
C GLU A 105 3.28 0.87 -15.76
N GLN A 106 3.24 1.61 -16.87
CA GLN A 106 3.11 3.07 -16.87
C GLN A 106 1.79 3.52 -16.23
N ILE A 107 0.66 2.90 -16.63
CA ILE A 107 -0.67 3.24 -16.11
C ILE A 107 -0.75 2.99 -14.61
N ILE A 108 -0.35 1.80 -14.14
CA ILE A 108 -0.43 1.48 -12.70
C ILE A 108 0.51 2.40 -11.89
N GLY A 109 1.67 2.76 -12.46
CA GLY A 109 2.61 3.69 -11.84
C GLY A 109 2.01 5.10 -11.68
N MET A 110 1.22 5.56 -12.66
CA MET A 110 0.49 6.84 -12.55
C MET A 110 -0.52 6.84 -11.42
N TYR A 111 -1.12 5.68 -11.10
CA TYR A 111 -2.03 5.53 -9.96
C TYR A 111 -1.33 5.28 -8.63
N GLY A 112 0.01 5.31 -8.60
CA GLY A 112 0.81 5.13 -7.39
C GLY A 112 1.04 3.68 -6.99
N TYR A 113 0.73 2.71 -7.86
CA TYR A 113 1.07 1.31 -7.65
C TYR A 113 2.52 1.04 -8.05
N ASN A 114 3.08 -0.03 -7.48
CA ASN A 114 4.39 -0.53 -7.84
C ASN A 114 4.29 -2.00 -8.28
N MET A 115 5.15 -2.42 -9.20
CA MET A 115 5.06 -3.75 -9.80
C MET A 115 5.32 -4.88 -8.79
N ASP A 116 6.17 -4.65 -7.80
CA ASP A 116 6.45 -5.64 -6.75
C ASP A 116 5.21 -5.94 -5.89
N GLY A 117 4.42 -4.92 -5.59
CA GLY A 117 3.15 -5.02 -4.88
C GLY A 117 2.12 -5.79 -5.71
N ILE A 118 1.99 -5.46 -6.99
CA ILE A 118 1.10 -6.20 -7.91
C ILE A 118 1.52 -7.67 -8.02
N LYS A 119 2.81 -7.97 -8.17
CA LYS A 119 3.33 -9.34 -8.18
C LYS A 119 2.97 -10.10 -6.90
N LYS A 120 3.09 -9.44 -5.74
CA LYS A 120 2.73 -10.02 -4.45
C LYS A 120 1.22 -10.33 -4.37
N ASP A 121 0.38 -9.40 -4.79
CA ASP A 121 -1.08 -9.54 -4.77
C ASP A 121 -1.56 -10.64 -5.72
N ILE A 122 -0.96 -10.74 -6.92
CA ILE A 122 -1.22 -11.81 -7.87
C ILE A 122 -0.76 -13.15 -7.30
N SER A 123 0.45 -13.23 -6.73
CA SER A 123 0.94 -14.45 -6.09
C SER A 123 0.00 -14.93 -4.97
N MET A 124 -0.52 -14.00 -4.18
CA MET A 124 -1.51 -14.30 -3.14
C MET A 124 -2.81 -14.84 -3.73
N SER A 125 -3.31 -14.19 -4.78
CA SER A 125 -4.57 -14.57 -5.45
C SER A 125 -4.47 -15.96 -6.07
N LEU A 126 -3.38 -16.26 -6.77
CA LEU A 126 -3.12 -17.58 -7.35
C LEU A 126 -3.02 -18.67 -6.26
N LYS A 127 -2.39 -18.39 -5.12
CA LYS A 127 -2.34 -19.34 -3.99
C LYS A 127 -3.73 -19.64 -3.45
N ILE A 128 -4.58 -18.60 -3.30
CA ILE A 128 -5.96 -18.77 -2.85
C ILE A 128 -6.74 -19.63 -3.85
N GLU A 129 -6.61 -19.34 -5.15
CA GLU A 129 -7.28 -20.13 -6.19
C GLU A 129 -6.87 -21.60 -6.13
N GLU A 130 -5.57 -21.89 -6.09
CA GLU A 130 -5.06 -23.26 -6.03
C GLU A 130 -5.44 -23.99 -4.73
N LEU A 131 -5.53 -23.27 -3.61
CA LEU A 131 -6.01 -23.83 -2.34
C LEU A 131 -7.51 -24.18 -2.37
N LEU A 132 -8.31 -23.37 -3.05
CA LEU A 132 -9.77 -23.55 -3.08
C LEU A 132 -10.24 -24.48 -4.20
N ARG A 133 -9.52 -24.52 -5.32
CA ARG A 133 -9.89 -25.30 -6.51
C ARG A 133 -10.24 -26.77 -6.21
N PRO A 134 -9.51 -27.52 -5.35
CA PRO A 134 -9.87 -28.91 -5.02
C PRO A 134 -11.16 -29.04 -4.21
N SER A 135 -11.58 -27.98 -3.50
CA SER A 135 -12.78 -27.98 -2.65
C SER A 135 -14.06 -27.59 -3.39
N ILE A 136 -13.94 -27.10 -4.64
CA ILE A 136 -15.05 -26.63 -5.45
C ILE A 136 -15.37 -27.70 -6.50
N SER A 137 -16.57 -28.26 -6.42
CA SER A 137 -17.13 -29.15 -7.44
C SER A 137 -18.48 -28.60 -7.86
N ILE A 138 -18.65 -28.32 -9.15
CA ILE A 138 -19.89 -27.79 -9.72
C ILE A 138 -20.53 -28.90 -10.55
N THR A 139 -21.78 -29.23 -10.26
CA THR A 139 -22.55 -30.27 -10.97
C THR A 139 -23.25 -29.72 -12.22
N GLU A 140 -23.60 -30.59 -13.17
CA GLU A 140 -24.37 -30.19 -14.34
C GLU A 140 -25.77 -29.68 -13.96
N GLU A 141 -26.35 -30.25 -12.92
CA GLU A 141 -27.63 -29.81 -12.36
C GLU A 141 -27.56 -28.37 -11.86
N GLU A 142 -26.55 -28.02 -11.05
CA GLU A 142 -26.33 -26.65 -10.58
C GLU A 142 -26.07 -25.68 -11.74
N MET A 143 -25.30 -26.09 -12.75
CA MET A 143 -25.08 -25.28 -13.95
C MET A 143 -26.38 -25.04 -14.72
N ARG A 144 -27.23 -26.07 -14.87
CA ARG A 144 -28.51 -25.95 -15.57
C ARG A 144 -29.47 -25.06 -14.81
N GLU A 145 -29.59 -25.24 -13.50
CA GLU A 145 -30.43 -24.41 -12.64
C GLU A 145 -30.01 -22.94 -12.73
N TYR A 146 -28.71 -22.66 -12.58
CA TYR A 146 -28.20 -21.30 -12.72
C TYR A 146 -28.48 -20.70 -14.10
N PHE A 147 -28.28 -21.46 -15.18
CA PHE A 147 -28.58 -21.01 -16.54
C PHE A 147 -30.06 -20.68 -16.71
N GLU A 148 -30.96 -21.55 -16.23
CA GLU A 148 -32.40 -21.38 -16.34
C GLU A 148 -32.90 -20.15 -15.56
N GLU A 149 -32.36 -19.92 -14.35
CA GLU A 149 -32.69 -18.76 -13.53
C GLU A 149 -32.14 -17.43 -14.08
N ASN A 150 -31.04 -17.48 -14.84
CA ASN A 150 -30.32 -16.30 -15.34
C ASN A 150 -30.36 -16.19 -16.87
N LYS A 151 -31.37 -16.78 -17.53
CA LYS A 151 -31.49 -16.79 -19.00
C LYS A 151 -31.37 -15.41 -19.65
N GLU A 152 -31.91 -14.38 -19.00
CA GLU A 152 -31.84 -13.01 -19.52
C GLU A 152 -30.41 -12.49 -19.62
N THR A 153 -29.51 -12.90 -18.71
CA THR A 153 -28.09 -12.50 -18.72
C THR A 153 -27.29 -13.22 -19.79
N PHE A 154 -27.77 -14.37 -20.26
CA PHE A 154 -27.19 -15.16 -21.34
C PHE A 154 -27.87 -14.96 -22.69
N ALA A 155 -28.96 -14.19 -22.72
CA ALA A 155 -29.70 -13.89 -23.94
C ALA A 155 -28.85 -12.98 -24.84
N VAL A 156 -28.51 -13.48 -26.03
CA VAL A 156 -27.95 -12.65 -27.09
C VAL A 156 -29.13 -12.14 -27.92
N GLU A 157 -29.44 -10.86 -27.82
CA GLU A 157 -30.49 -10.26 -28.66
C GLU A 157 -30.15 -10.40 -30.14
N GLU A 158 -31.19 -10.53 -30.97
CA GLU A 158 -31.01 -10.55 -32.42
C GLU A 158 -30.36 -9.25 -32.89
N GLN A 159 -29.13 -9.36 -33.40
CA GLN A 159 -28.42 -8.22 -33.98
C GLN A 159 -28.75 -8.11 -35.47
N VAL A 160 -29.21 -6.93 -35.89
CA VAL A 160 -29.39 -6.59 -37.31
C VAL A 160 -28.23 -5.71 -37.79
N LYS A 161 -27.60 -6.10 -38.89
CA LYS A 161 -26.58 -5.29 -39.56
C LYS A 161 -27.25 -4.28 -40.49
N ALA A 162 -27.38 -3.04 -40.04
CA ALA A 162 -27.91 -1.94 -40.85
C ALA A 162 -26.78 -1.14 -41.52
N SER A 163 -27.08 -0.55 -42.68
CA SER A 163 -26.23 0.44 -43.34
C SER A 163 -27.09 1.63 -43.73
N HIS A 164 -26.64 2.85 -43.42
CA HIS A 164 -27.33 4.09 -43.73
C HIS A 164 -26.45 4.94 -44.64
N ILE A 165 -27.01 5.48 -45.72
CA ILE A 165 -26.36 6.49 -46.56
C ILE A 165 -27.02 7.82 -46.24
N LEU A 166 -26.23 8.75 -45.72
CA LEU A 166 -26.65 10.13 -45.45
C LEU A 166 -26.33 10.99 -46.68
N THR A 167 -27.33 11.71 -47.21
CA THR A 167 -27.15 12.69 -48.30
C THR A 167 -27.50 14.10 -47.80
N GLU A 168 -26.74 15.10 -48.25
CA GLU A 168 -27.02 16.52 -47.93
C GLU A 168 -28.33 16.97 -48.58
N THR A 169 -29.18 17.67 -47.79
CA THR A 169 -30.40 18.35 -48.25
C THR A 169 -30.11 19.72 -48.85
#